data_AF-A0AAE1WW32-F1
#
_entry.id   AF-A0AAE1WW32-F1
#
_cell.length_a   1.000
_cell.length_b   1.000
_cell.length_c   1.000
_cell.angle_alpha   90.00
_cell.angle_beta   90.00
_cell.angle_gamma   90.00
#
_symmetry.space_group_name_H-M   'P 1'
#
loop_
_entity.id
_entity.type
_entity.pdbx_description
1 polymer ?
#
loop_
_entity_poly.entity_id
_entity_poly.type
_entity_poly.pdbx_seq_one_letter_code
_entity_poly.pdbx_strand_id
1 'polypeptide(L)'
;MKQTCIARSIMESKFIALELSGREAEWLRSLVGDMPLWGSYLPISLHCDSQTAIGFAKNYAYNGKRRLIRIRHGAVKDLLKNGIISLEYVRPERNLADALMKGLTRRMILET
;
A
#
# COMPACT_ATOMS: atom_id res chain seq x y z
N MET A 1 1.46 7.80 -17.17
CA MET A 1 0.71 7.96 -15.91
C MET A 1 0.89 9.38 -15.41
N LYS A 2 -0.20 10.12 -15.16
CA LYS A 2 -0.16 11.47 -14.57
C LYS A 2 -0.11 11.30 -13.05
N GLN A 3 0.89 11.88 -12.40
CA GLN A 3 1.03 11.75 -10.94
C GLN A 3 0.06 12.72 -10.26
N THR A 4 -1.10 12.22 -9.83
CA THR A 4 -2.18 13.04 -9.25
C THR A 4 -1.88 13.49 -7.81
N CYS A 5 -0.87 12.91 -7.15
CA CYS A 5 -0.45 13.28 -5.81
C CYS A 5 1.08 13.43 -5.73
N ILE A 6 1.56 14.61 -5.33
CA ILE A 6 2.99 14.90 -5.15
C ILE A 6 3.35 14.63 -3.69
N ALA A 7 4.05 13.54 -3.43
CA ALA A 7 4.59 13.25 -2.11
C ALA A 7 5.84 14.09 -1.85
N ARG A 8 5.94 14.68 -0.66
CA ARG A 8 7.07 15.55 -0.26
C ARG A 8 8.16 14.79 0.51
N SER A 9 7.98 13.49 0.72
CA SER A 9 8.97 12.59 1.32
C SER A 9 8.71 11.13 0.90
N ILE A 10 9.73 10.29 1.02
CA ILE A 10 9.64 8.84 0.75
C ILE A 10 8.62 8.17 1.71
N MET A 11 8.60 8.58 2.97
CA MET A 11 7.66 8.02 3.94
C MET A 11 6.22 8.36 3.58
N GLU A 12 6.00 9.60 3.13
CA GLU A 12 4.71 10.06 2.65
C GLU A 12 4.28 9.25 1.43
N SER A 13 5.12 9.13 0.39
CA SER A 13 4.79 8.34 -0.81
C SER A 13 4.44 6.89 -0.50
N LYS A 14 5.14 6.26 0.45
CA LYS A 14 4.84 4.89 0.90
C LYS A 14 3.48 4.81 1.58
N PHE A 15 3.13 5.75 2.44
CA PHE A 15 1.79 5.80 3.03
C PHE A 15 0.70 6.15 2.01
N ILE A 16 1.00 6.93 0.96
CA ILE A 16 0.08 7.14 -0.16
C ILE A 16 -0.21 5.82 -0.85
N ALA A 17 0.84 5.08 -1.23
CA ALA A 17 0.71 3.81 -1.91
C ALA A 17 -0.08 2.80 -1.06
N LEU A 18 0.28 2.64 0.22
CA LEU A 18 -0.42 1.72 1.14
C LEU A 18 -1.90 2.07 1.31
N GLU A 19 -2.22 3.35 1.43
CA GLU A 19 -3.60 3.80 1.61
C GLU A 19 -4.43 3.60 0.34
N LEU A 20 -3.89 3.90 -0.85
CA LEU A 20 -4.57 3.67 -2.11
C LEU A 20 -4.75 2.17 -2.40
N SER A 21 -3.70 1.36 -2.22
CA SER A 21 -3.80 -0.10 -2.37
C SER A 21 -4.76 -0.72 -1.36
N GLY A 22 -4.83 -0.17 -0.16
CA GLY A 22 -5.76 -0.59 0.87
C GLY A 22 -7.22 -0.32 0.52
N ARG A 23 -7.53 0.86 -0.04
CA ARG A 23 -8.88 1.17 -0.55
C ARG A 23 -9.26 0.28 -1.72
N GLU A 24 -8.32 0.00 -2.62
CA GLU A 24 -8.57 -0.92 -3.74
C GLU A 24 -8.89 -2.33 -3.23
N ALA A 25 -8.15 -2.80 -2.22
CA ALA A 25 -8.43 -4.07 -1.57
C ALA A 25 -9.81 -4.10 -0.88
N GLU A 26 -10.20 -3.02 -0.21
CA GLU A 26 -11.54 -2.88 0.36
C GLU A 26 -12.63 -2.93 -0.73
N TRP A 27 -12.43 -2.21 -1.84
CA TRP A 27 -13.34 -2.23 -2.97
C TRP A 27 -13.46 -3.62 -3.59
N LEU A 28 -12.33 -4.31 -3.82
CA LEU A 28 -12.32 -5.69 -4.32
C LEU A 28 -13.05 -6.64 -3.38
N ARG A 29 -12.87 -6.48 -2.06
CA ARG A 29 -13.59 -7.28 -1.07
C ARG A 29 -15.10 -7.01 -1.12
N SER A 30 -15.53 -5.76 -1.29
CA SER A 30 -16.95 -5.44 -1.48
C SER A 30 -17.50 -6.04 -2.76
N LEU A 31 -16.76 -5.92 -3.88
CA LEU A 31 -17.17 -6.43 -5.19
C LEU A 31 -17.36 -7.95 -5.17
N VAL A 32 -16.44 -8.67 -4.54
CA VAL A 32 -16.52 -10.13 -4.40
C VAL A 32 -17.53 -10.53 -3.33
N GLY A 33 -17.71 -9.69 -2.30
CA GLY A 33 -18.71 -9.79 -1.24
C GLY A 33 -20.13 -10.07 -1.74
N ASP A 34 -20.47 -9.48 -2.88
CA ASP A 34 -21.79 -9.59 -3.49
C ASP A 34 -22.00 -10.92 -4.23
N MET A 35 -20.98 -11.79 -4.32
CA MET A 35 -21.09 -13.10 -4.99
C MET A 35 -21.49 -14.21 -4.00
N PRO A 36 -22.62 -14.91 -4.21
CA PRO A 36 -23.17 -15.89 -3.26
C PRO A 36 -22.33 -17.17 -3.06
N LEU A 37 -21.24 -17.34 -3.81
CA LEU A 37 -20.36 -18.53 -3.76
C LEU A 37 -19.05 -18.30 -2.99
N TRP A 38 -18.77 -17.07 -2.57
CA TRP A 38 -17.51 -16.75 -1.90
C TRP A 38 -17.70 -16.78 -0.37
N GLY A 39 -16.93 -17.63 0.31
CA GLY A 39 -17.00 -17.85 1.77
C GLY A 39 -16.32 -16.75 2.61
N SER A 40 -15.92 -17.09 3.85
CA SER A 40 -15.21 -16.17 4.75
C SER A 40 -13.92 -15.64 4.13
N TYR A 41 -13.78 -14.31 4.08
CA TYR A 41 -12.67 -13.64 3.43
C TYR A 41 -11.44 -13.54 4.33
N LEU A 42 -10.32 -14.08 3.85
CA LEU A 42 -9.00 -13.77 4.41
C LEU A 42 -8.60 -12.33 4.03
N PRO A 43 -7.79 -11.65 4.85
CA PRO A 43 -7.26 -10.33 4.51
C PRO A 43 -6.46 -10.39 3.19
N ILE A 44 -6.60 -9.37 2.35
CA ILE A 44 -5.81 -9.24 1.12
C ILE A 44 -4.37 -8.85 1.50
N SER A 45 -3.38 -9.65 1.07
CA SER A 45 -1.98 -9.36 1.35
C SER A 45 -1.46 -8.25 0.45
N LEU A 46 -1.05 -7.14 1.06
CA LEU A 46 -0.32 -6.06 0.39
C LEU A 46 1.18 -6.21 0.66
N HIS A 47 1.95 -6.26 -0.42
CA HIS A 47 3.39 -6.39 -0.39
C HIS A 47 4.07 -5.02 -0.41
N CYS A 48 4.93 -4.77 0.58
CA CYS A 48 5.66 -3.51 0.71
C CYS A 48 7.15 -3.76 0.92
N ASP A 49 8.00 -3.06 0.16
CA ASP A 49 9.47 -3.14 0.26
C ASP A 49 10.07 -2.33 1.41
N SER A 50 9.22 -1.72 2.24
CA SER A 50 9.64 -0.81 3.28
C SER A 50 9.28 -1.34 4.65
N GLN A 51 10.24 -2.03 5.25
CA GLN A 51 10.07 -2.55 6.60
C GLN A 51 9.76 -1.44 7.62
N THR A 52 10.32 -0.24 7.42
CA THR A 52 9.98 0.96 8.19
C THR A 52 8.52 1.40 8.03
N ALA A 53 7.97 1.33 6.81
CA ALA A 53 6.58 1.72 6.55
C ALA A 53 5.61 0.72 7.17
N ILE A 54 5.91 -0.57 7.02
CA ILE A 54 5.18 -1.67 7.66
C ILE A 54 5.21 -1.50 9.18
N GLY A 55 6.39 -1.24 9.75
CA GLY A 55 6.55 -1.00 11.18
C GLY A 55 5.70 0.17 11.69
N PHE A 56 5.71 1.30 10.98
CA PHE A 56 4.85 2.44 11.35
C PHE A 56 3.37 2.14 11.18
N ALA A 57 2.96 1.47 10.11
CA ALA A 57 1.56 1.09 9.87
C ALA A 57 1.02 0.15 10.97
N LYS A 58 1.83 -0.82 11.41
CA LYS A 58 1.47 -1.76 12.49
C LYS A 58 1.62 -1.17 13.90
N ASN A 59 2.31 -0.05 14.06
CA ASN A 59 2.48 0.59 15.36
C ASN A 59 1.25 1.43 15.72
N TYR A 60 0.43 0.90 16.64
CA TYR A 60 -0.80 1.57 17.11
C TYR A 60 -0.54 2.87 17.89
N ALA A 61 0.67 3.07 18.45
CA ALA A 61 1.07 4.27 19.16
C ALA A 61 1.69 5.35 18.25
N TYR A 62 2.00 5.02 16.99
CA TYR A 62 2.45 6.02 16.03
C TYR A 62 1.28 6.89 15.59
N ASN A 63 1.43 8.20 15.70
CA ASN A 63 0.39 9.17 15.34
C ASN A 63 0.76 10.06 14.14
N GLY A 64 1.85 9.79 13.43
CA GLY A 64 2.29 10.62 12.30
C GLY A 64 2.84 11.99 12.71
N LYS A 65 4.07 12.34 12.30
CA LYS A 65 4.65 13.66 12.59
C LYS A 65 3.99 14.81 11.81
N ARG A 66 3.38 14.52 10.66
CA ARG A 66 2.72 15.49 9.78
C ARG A 66 1.25 15.12 9.62
N ARG A 67 0.36 16.12 9.51
CA ARG A 67 -1.10 15.92 9.37
C ARG A 67 -1.45 14.95 8.24
N LEU A 68 -0.84 15.08 7.07
CA LEU A 68 -1.14 14.21 5.92
C LEU A 68 -0.74 12.75 6.18
N ILE A 69 0.44 12.53 6.77
CA ILE A 69 0.90 11.18 7.15
C ILE A 69 -0.02 10.60 8.22
N ARG A 70 -0.46 11.40 9.20
CA ARG A 70 -1.40 10.98 10.25
C ARG A 70 -2.74 10.51 9.67
N ILE A 71 -3.32 11.26 8.74
CA ILE A 71 -4.59 10.90 8.10
C ILE A 71 -4.46 9.57 7.35
N ARG A 72 -3.41 9.43 6.53
CA ARG A 72 -3.16 8.21 5.75
C ARG A 72 -2.83 7.01 6.63
N HIS A 73 -2.05 7.23 7.70
CA HIS A 73 -1.75 6.21 8.69
C HIS A 73 -3.01 5.72 9.39
N GLY A 74 -3.91 6.62 9.79
CA GLY A 74 -5.22 6.27 10.34
C GLY A 74 -6.03 5.36 9.40
N ALA A 75 -6.14 5.74 8.12
CA ALA A 75 -6.84 4.93 7.13
C ALA A 75 -6.23 3.52 6.98
N VAL A 76 -4.90 3.40 6.83
CA VAL A 76 -4.22 2.10 6.73
C VAL A 76 -4.40 1.27 8.01
N LYS A 77 -4.36 1.91 9.18
CA LYS A 77 -4.56 1.27 10.48
C LYS A 77 -5.97 0.70 10.62
N ASP A 78 -6.99 1.43 10.16
CA ASP A 78 -8.37 0.96 10.21
C ASP A 78 -8.57 -0.27 9.30
N LEU A 79 -7.99 -0.27 8.09
CA LEU A 79 -8.02 -1.41 7.18
C LEU A 79 -7.34 -2.66 7.77
N LEU A 80 -6.22 -2.47 8.46
CA LEU A 80 -5.53 -3.55 9.18
C LEU A 80 -6.36 -4.08 10.35
N LYS A 81 -6.93 -3.18 11.17
CA LYS A 81 -7.75 -3.54 12.33
C LYS A 81 -9.00 -4.31 11.93
N ASN A 82 -9.61 -3.96 10.80
CA ASN A 82 -10.81 -4.60 10.27
C ASN A 82 -10.51 -5.91 9.51
N GLY A 83 -9.24 -6.31 9.42
CA GLY A 83 -8.84 -7.51 8.69
C GLY A 83 -9.15 -7.43 7.19
N ILE A 84 -9.21 -6.23 6.62
CA ILE A 84 -9.40 -6.03 5.18
C ILE A 84 -8.09 -6.37 4.45
N ILE A 85 -6.98 -5.91 5.02
CA ILE A 85 -5.64 -6.11 4.47
C ILE A 85 -4.69 -6.74 5.49
N SER A 86 -3.66 -7.40 5.00
CA SER A 86 -2.44 -7.72 5.74
C SER A 86 -1.24 -7.04 5.07
N LEU A 87 -0.18 -6.76 5.83
CA LEU A 87 1.07 -6.19 5.30
C LEU A 87 2.21 -7.19 5.43
N GLU A 88 2.81 -7.53 4.30
CA GLU A 88 3.96 -8.41 4.19
C GLU A 88 5.14 -7.67 3.56
N TYR A 89 6.33 -7.96 4.08
CA TYR A 89 7.55 -7.43 3.51
C TYR A 89 7.91 -8.23 2.26
N VAL A 90 8.15 -7.53 1.15
CA VAL A 90 8.74 -8.10 -0.06
C VAL A 90 10.12 -7.49 -0.27
N ARG A 91 11.07 -8.29 -0.72
CA ARG A 91 12.39 -7.76 -1.08
C ARG A 91 12.24 -6.77 -2.25
N PRO A 92 12.94 -5.62 -2.25
CA PRO A 92 12.82 -4.62 -3.32
C PRO A 92 13.02 -5.20 -4.73
N GLU A 93 13.93 -6.17 -4.89
CA GLU A 93 14.22 -6.83 -6.17
C GLU A 93 13.04 -7.67 -6.69
N ARG A 94 12.11 -8.02 -5.81
CA ARG A 94 10.88 -8.76 -6.12
C ARG A 94 9.64 -7.86 -6.10
N ASN A 95 9.80 -6.57 -5.82
CA ASN A 95 8.70 -5.61 -5.81
C ASN A 95 8.45 -5.04 -7.21
N LEU A 96 7.62 -5.72 -8.01
CA LEU A 96 7.25 -5.26 -9.35
C LEU A 96 6.63 -3.85 -9.35
N ALA A 97 5.98 -3.45 -8.25
CA ALA A 97 5.42 -2.11 -8.12
C ALA A 97 6.50 -1.01 -8.05
N ASP A 98 7.68 -1.29 -7.49
CA ASP A 98 8.78 -0.33 -7.41
C ASP A 98 9.38 -0.06 -8.79
N ALA A 99 9.47 -1.09 -9.65
CA ALA A 99 9.87 -0.94 -11.04
C ALA A 99 8.89 -0.02 -11.82
N LEU A 100 7.59 -0.15 -11.56
CA LEU A 100 6.56 0.72 -12.16
C LEU A 100 6.62 2.16 -11.64
N MET A 101 6.91 2.35 -10.33
CA MET A 101 7.00 3.67 -9.70
C MET A 101 8.27 4.45 -10.05
N LYS A 102 9.39 3.77 -10.28
CA LYS A 102 10.67 4.41 -10.64
C LYS A 102 10.69 4.92 -12.08
N GLY A 103 9.69 4.55 -12.89
CA GLY A 103 9.69 4.76 -14.33
C GLY A 103 10.75 3.87 -14.99
N LEU A 104 10.46 3.37 -16.20
CA LEU A 104 11.47 2.70 -17.01
C LEU A 104 12.65 3.66 -17.18
N THR A 105 13.73 3.42 -16.43
CA THR A 105 14.94 4.20 -16.60
C THR A 105 15.45 3.90 -18.01
N ARG A 106 15.89 4.92 -18.74
CA ARG A 106 16.29 4.82 -20.16
C ARG A 106 17.24 3.64 -20.48
N ARG A 107 17.99 3.15 -19.47
CA ARG A 107 18.81 1.93 -19.53
C ARG A 107 18.04 0.65 -19.85
N MET A 108 16.87 0.41 -19.25
CA MET A 108 16.08 -0.82 -19.49
C MET A 108 15.49 -0.89 -20.91
N ILE A 109 15.36 0.26 -21.59
CA ILE A 109 14.80 0.33 -22.95
C ILE A 109 15.87 0.00 -24.01
N LEU A 110 17.16 0.14 -23.68
CA LEU A 110 18.27 -0.08 -24.62
C LEU A 110 18.85 -1.50 -24.56
N GLU A 111 18.38 -2.33 -23.63
CA GLU A 111 18.79 -3.75 -23.47
C GLU A 111 17.71 -4.75 -23.92
N THR A 112 16.73 -4.30 -24.71
CA THR A 112 15.75 -5.15 -25.43
C THR A 112 15.89 -4.93 -26.92
#